data_AF-A0AAV5QEA1-F1
#
_entry.id   AF-A0AAV5QEA1-F1
#
_cell.length_a   1.000
_cell.length_b   1.000
_cell.length_c   1.000
_cell.angle_alpha   90.00
_cell.angle_beta   90.00
_cell.angle_gamma   90.00
#
_symmetry.space_group_name_H-M   'P 1'
#
loop_
_entity.id
_entity.type
_entity.pdbx_description
1 polymer ?
#
loop_
_entity_poly.entity_id
_entity_poly.type
_entity_poly.pdbx_seq_one_letter_code
_entity_poly.pdbx_strand_id
1 'polypeptide(L)'
;MMILAMFSIFVGYLAKDLYLGLGTGFYNSVFIHPNNLSMMETEFSLGSLIKLLPLIMSVMLSTMLLTMYELFYDKLFIYNNAGLMKVYNFFNQKLYYDQMLNNYGFRSW
;
A
#
# COMPACT_ATOMS: atom_id res chain seq x y z
N MET A 1 17.59 -10.10 -12.10
CA MET A 1 17.34 -9.46 -10.79
C MET A 1 18.29 -8.30 -10.50
N MET A 2 19.62 -8.46 -10.61
CA MET A 2 20.58 -7.38 -10.32
C MET A 2 20.28 -6.05 -11.05
N ILE A 3 20.05 -6.10 -12.37
CA ILE A 3 19.76 -4.88 -13.15
C ILE A 3 18.44 -4.22 -12.74
N LEU A 4 17.39 -5.00 -12.46
CA LEU A 4 16.11 -4.48 -11.94
C LEU A 4 16.26 -3.89 -10.53
N ALA A 5 17.05 -4.52 -9.66
CA ALA A 5 17.30 -4.04 -8.31
C ALA A 5 18.04 -2.69 -8.33
N MET A 6 19.05 -2.55 -9.19
CA MET A 6 19.74 -1.27 -9.38
C MET A 6 18.76 -0.18 -9.84
N PHE A 7 17.90 -0.48 -10.82
CA PHE A 7 16.88 0.48 -11.24
C PHE A 7 15.89 0.83 -10.12
N SER A 8 15.48 -0.13 -9.28
CA SER A 8 14.55 0.11 -8.17
C SER A 8 15.11 1.06 -7.09
N ILE A 9 16.43 1.07 -6.90
CA ILE A 9 17.10 1.95 -5.91
C ILE A 9 17.33 3.34 -6.50
N PHE A 10 17.86 3.43 -7.73
CA PHE A 10 18.36 4.70 -8.29
C PHE A 10 17.34 5.50 -9.08
N VAL A 11 16.44 4.84 -9.83
CA VAL A 11 15.51 5.55 -10.73
C VAL A 11 14.54 6.43 -9.95
N GLY A 12 14.09 5.97 -8.79
CA GLY A 12 13.19 6.77 -7.93
C GLY A 12 13.82 8.09 -7.48
N TYR A 13 15.12 8.10 -7.15
CA TYR A 13 15.83 9.31 -6.77
C TYR A 13 16.07 10.24 -7.96
N LEU A 14 16.57 9.70 -9.09
CA LEU A 14 16.87 10.49 -10.29
C LEU A 14 15.61 11.09 -10.92
N ALA A 15 14.49 10.38 -10.88
CA ALA A 15 13.23 10.81 -11.48
C ALA A 15 12.38 11.69 -10.54
N LYS A 16 12.73 11.79 -9.26
CA LYS A 16 11.97 12.56 -8.27
C LYS A 16 11.73 13.99 -8.73
N ASP A 17 12.78 14.71 -9.12
CA ASP A 17 12.66 16.11 -9.52
C ASP A 17 11.94 16.28 -10.86
N LEU A 18 11.97 15.26 -11.74
CA LEU A 18 11.25 15.28 -13.03
C LEU A 18 9.74 15.16 -12.86
N TYR A 19 9.26 14.32 -11.93
CA TYR A 19 7.83 14.04 -11.74
C TYR A 19 7.19 14.80 -10.57
N LEU A 20 7.93 14.98 -9.47
CA LEU A 20 7.45 15.60 -8.23
C LEU A 20 8.03 17.01 -8.01
N GLY A 21 8.94 17.47 -8.87
CA GLY A 21 9.49 18.81 -8.77
C GLY A 21 8.43 19.89 -8.99
N LEU A 22 8.53 20.98 -8.24
CA LEU A 22 7.66 22.14 -8.40
C LEU A 22 7.83 22.75 -9.80
N GLY A 23 6.74 22.81 -10.57
CA GLY A 23 6.72 23.46 -11.88
C GLY A 23 7.30 22.63 -13.04
N THR A 24 7.42 21.30 -12.91
CA THR A 24 7.88 20.48 -14.04
C THR A 24 6.85 20.40 -15.17
N GLY A 25 7.28 20.74 -16.38
CA GLY A 25 6.45 20.71 -17.60
C GLY A 25 6.30 19.33 -18.25
N PHE A 26 7.01 18.30 -17.78
CA PHE A 26 7.04 16.98 -18.42
C PHE A 26 5.71 16.21 -18.28
N TYR A 27 5.04 16.30 -17.13
CA TYR A 27 3.76 15.63 -16.87
C TYR A 27 2.57 16.61 -16.75
N ASN A 28 2.81 17.91 -16.98
CA ASN A 28 1.76 18.94 -16.97
C ASN A 28 0.89 18.96 -18.25
N SER A 29 0.85 17.85 -18.99
CA SER A 29 0.04 17.68 -20.21
C SER A 29 -1.46 17.46 -19.92
N VAL A 30 -1.78 17.12 -18.68
CA VAL A 30 -3.16 17.10 -18.17
C VAL A 30 -3.44 18.48 -17.57
N PHE A 31 -4.36 19.23 -18.19
CA PHE A 31 -4.80 20.53 -17.66
C PHE A 31 -5.44 20.33 -16.28
N ILE A 32 -4.76 20.79 -15.24
CA ILE A 32 -5.29 20.84 -13.87
C ILE A 32 -5.68 22.30 -13.61
N HIS A 33 -6.94 22.52 -13.27
CA HIS A 33 -7.41 23.85 -12.91
C HIS A 33 -6.62 24.36 -11.68
N PRO A 34 -6.15 25.62 -11.65
CA PRO A 34 -5.28 26.14 -10.60
C PRO A 34 -5.87 26.01 -9.18
N ASN A 35 -7.19 26.09 -9.03
CA ASN A 35 -7.88 25.88 -7.74
C ASN A 35 -7.77 24.44 -7.19
N ASN A 36 -7.37 23.46 -8.00
CA ASN A 36 -7.21 22.07 -7.59
C ASN A 36 -5.73 21.65 -7.51
N LEU A 37 -4.80 22.62 -7.61
CA LEU A 37 -3.37 22.36 -7.60
C LEU A 37 -2.86 22.26 -6.15
N SER A 38 -3.20 21.16 -5.48
CA SER A 38 -2.91 20.92 -4.07
C SER A 38 -1.47 20.51 -3.78
N MET A 39 -0.62 20.32 -4.80
CA MET A 39 0.72 19.78 -4.63
C MET A 39 1.62 20.66 -3.75
N MET A 40 1.65 21.98 -4.00
CA MET A 40 2.38 22.92 -3.12
C MET A 40 1.79 22.96 -1.71
N GLU A 41 0.46 23.00 -1.61
CA GLU A 41 -0.19 23.05 -0.30
C GLU A 41 0.13 21.80 0.54
N THR A 42 0.17 20.61 -0.07
CA THR A 42 0.48 19.37 0.66
C THR A 42 1.91 19.35 1.20
N GLU A 43 2.92 19.85 0.48
CA GLU A 43 4.30 19.83 0.96
C GLU A 43 4.53 20.72 2.19
N PHE A 44 3.85 21.88 2.26
CA PHE A 44 4.06 22.89 3.29
C PHE A 44 3.04 22.85 4.44
N SER A 45 1.81 22.36 4.20
CA SER A 45 0.74 22.32 5.22
C SER A 45 0.79 21.11 6.15
N LEU A 46 1.44 20.02 5.72
CA LEU A 46 1.49 18.78 6.48
C LEU A 46 2.42 18.91 7.70
N GLY A 47 1.84 18.76 8.90
CA GLY A 47 2.62 18.68 10.14
C GLY A 47 3.60 17.51 10.13
N SER A 48 4.76 17.70 10.78
CA SER A 48 5.86 16.72 10.79
C SER A 48 5.45 15.32 11.25
N LEU A 49 4.54 15.23 12.24
CA LEU A 49 4.02 13.97 12.75
C LEU A 49 3.26 13.17 11.67
N ILE A 50 2.40 13.82 10.89
CA ILE A 50 1.61 13.15 9.83
C ILE A 50 2.53 12.67 8.71
N LYS A 51 3.59 13.42 8.41
CA LYS A 51 4.60 13.06 7.40
C LYS A 51 5.43 11.84 7.80
N LEU A 52 5.74 11.70 9.09
CA LEU A 52 6.56 10.60 9.61
C LEU A 52 5.73 9.35 9.97
N LEU A 53 4.43 9.50 10.21
CA LEU A 53 3.56 8.42 10.66
C LEU A 53 3.57 7.18 9.73
N PRO A 54 3.50 7.31 8.38
CA PRO A 54 3.59 6.15 7.50
C PRO A 54 4.92 5.39 7.63
N LEU A 55 6.02 6.13 7.80
CA LEU A 55 7.36 5.55 7.95
C LEU A 55 7.49 4.80 9.27
N ILE A 56 7.11 5.43 10.39
CA ILE A 56 7.14 4.80 11.71
C ILE A 56 6.27 3.55 11.73
N MET A 57 5.05 3.62 11.19
CA MET A 57 4.15 2.46 11.13
C MET A 57 4.72 1.34 10.27
N SER A 58 5.33 1.62 9.11
CA SER A 58 5.93 0.59 8.26
C SER A 58 7.08 -0.17 8.93
N VAL A 59 7.95 0.54 9.67
CA VAL A 59 9.08 -0.07 10.38
C VAL A 59 8.61 -0.84 11.61
N MET A 60 7.68 -0.27 12.38
CA MET A 60 7.10 -0.94 13.55
C MET A 60 6.34 -2.21 13.15
N LEU A 61 5.52 -2.16 12.10
CA LEU A 61 4.73 -3.31 11.68
C LEU A 61 5.61 -4.42 11.07
N SER A 62 6.65 -4.07 10.31
CA SER A 62 7.57 -5.06 9.74
C SER A 62 8.40 -5.78 10.80
N THR A 63 8.90 -5.06 11.81
CA THR A 63 9.61 -5.66 12.96
C THR A 63 8.69 -6.51 13.83
N MET A 64 7.46 -6.05 14.11
CA MET A 64 6.46 -6.86 14.80
C MET A 64 6.15 -8.15 14.03
N LEU A 65 5.97 -8.07 12.71
CA LEU A 65 5.67 -9.23 11.89
C LEU A 65 6.82 -10.25 11.91
N LEU A 66 8.06 -9.79 11.75
CA LEU A 66 9.24 -10.66 11.79
C LEU A 66 9.37 -11.40 13.13
N THR A 67 9.24 -10.68 14.25
CA THR A 67 9.32 -11.28 15.59
C THR A 67 8.18 -12.27 15.87
N MET A 68 6.97 -11.99 15.38
CA MET A 68 5.82 -12.89 15.49
C MET A 68 6.05 -14.20 14.74
N TYR A 69 6.52 -14.13 13.50
CA TYR A 69 6.78 -15.34 12.69
C TYR A 69 7.95 -16.17 13.20
N GLU A 70 9.00 -15.56 13.75
CA GLU A 70 10.18 -16.30 14.20
C GLU A 70 10.02 -16.90 15.60
N LEU A 71 9.41 -16.16 16.54
CA LEU A 71 9.33 -16.58 17.95
C LEU A 71 8.00 -17.23 18.35
N PHE A 72 6.90 -16.91 17.65
CA PHE A 72 5.55 -17.31 18.03
C PHE A 72 4.83 -18.12 16.96
N TYR A 73 5.57 -18.73 16.03
CA TYR A 73 5.03 -19.52 14.92
C TYR A 73 3.96 -20.53 15.37
N ASP A 74 4.26 -21.33 16.40
CA ASP A 74 3.34 -22.37 16.90
C ASP A 74 2.03 -21.79 17.44
N LYS A 75 2.07 -20.59 18.04
CA LYS A 75 0.88 -19.94 18.63
C LYS A 75 0.03 -19.21 17.59
N LEU A 76 0.63 -18.81 16.46
CA LEU A 76 -0.06 -18.09 15.38
C LEU A 76 -0.86 -19.03 14.46
N PHE A 77 -0.38 -20.25 14.22
CA PHE A 77 -1.06 -21.19 13.34
C PHE A 77 -2.07 -22.11 14.05
N ILE A 78 -1.96 -22.28 15.37
CA ILE A 78 -2.94 -23.05 16.17
C ILE A 78 -4.11 -22.12 16.58
N TYR A 79 -4.77 -21.52 15.60
CA TYR A 79 -5.99 -20.75 15.86
C TYR A 79 -7.20 -21.69 15.94
N ASN A 80 -7.46 -22.23 17.13
CA ASN A 80 -8.66 -23.04 17.42
C ASN A 80 -9.93 -22.18 17.69
N ASN A 81 -9.87 -20.88 17.40
CA ASN A 81 -10.99 -19.95 17.64
C ASN A 81 -11.87 -19.83 16.40
N ALA A 82 -13.14 -20.22 16.53
CA ALA A 82 -14.12 -20.19 15.44
C ALA A 82 -14.32 -18.80 14.81
N GLY A 83 -14.21 -17.72 15.59
CA GLY A 83 -14.31 -16.35 15.09
C GLY A 83 -13.15 -15.96 14.16
N LEU A 84 -11.92 -16.28 14.57
CA LEU A 84 -10.72 -15.94 13.80
C LEU A 84 -10.61 -16.80 12.54
N MET A 85 -11.06 -18.05 12.58
CA MET A 85 -11.16 -18.89 11.39
C MET A 85 -12.13 -18.32 10.34
N LYS A 86 -13.25 -17.72 10.75
CA LYS A 86 -14.18 -17.05 9.83
C LYS A 86 -13.54 -15.83 9.17
N VAL A 87 -12.85 -15.00 9.96
CA VAL A 87 -12.12 -13.82 9.44
C VAL A 87 -11.00 -14.24 8.50
N TYR A 88 -10.22 -15.26 8.87
CA TYR A 88 -9.19 -15.83 8.01
C TYR A 88 -9.76 -16.36 6.70
N ASN A 89 -10.83 -17.17 6.75
CA ASN A 89 -11.48 -17.69 5.55
C ASN A 89 -12.05 -16.57 4.66
N PHE A 90 -12.56 -15.50 5.26
CA PHE A 90 -13.04 -14.32 4.52
C PHE A 90 -11.92 -13.65 3.70
N PHE A 91 -10.75 -13.42 4.29
CA PHE A 91 -9.61 -12.87 3.55
C PHE A 91 -8.98 -13.87 2.58
N ASN A 92 -8.90 -15.16 2.95
CA ASN A 92 -8.32 -16.21 2.13
C ASN A 92 -9.11 -16.45 0.83
N GLN A 93 -10.44 -16.30 0.86
CA GLN A 93 -11.31 -16.44 -0.31
C GLN A 93 -11.46 -15.14 -1.11
N LYS A 94 -10.49 -14.22 -1.05
CA LYS A 94 -10.53 -12.93 -1.75
C LYS A 94 -11.82 -12.16 -1.46
N LEU A 95 -12.20 -12.07 -0.19
CA LEU A 95 -13.42 -11.40 0.27
C LEU A 95 -14.72 -12.00 -0.31
N TYR A 96 -14.70 -13.27 -0.74
CA TYR A 96 -15.79 -13.96 -1.45
C TYR A 96 -16.22 -13.29 -2.77
N TYR A 97 -15.40 -12.38 -3.31
CA TYR A 97 -15.73 -11.62 -4.50
C TYR A 97 -16.00 -12.53 -5.70
N ASP A 98 -15.16 -13.55 -5.89
CA ASP A 98 -15.32 -14.53 -6.97
C ASP A 98 -16.62 -15.34 -6.84
N GLN A 99 -17.02 -15.71 -5.62
CA GLN A 99 -18.24 -16.47 -5.39
C GLN A 99 -19.50 -15.63 -5.65
N MET A 100 -19.47 -14.34 -5.28
CA MET A 100 -20.53 -13.39 -5.59
C MET A 100 -20.67 -13.20 -7.10
N LEU A 101 -19.56 -12.94 -7.81
CA LEU A 101 -19.56 -12.79 -9.26
C LEU A 101 -20.05 -14.05 -9.98
N ASN A 102 -19.61 -15.23 -9.55
CA ASN A 102 -20.01 -16.48 -10.19
C ASN A 102 -21.50 -16.79 -10.00
N ASN A 103 -22.01 -16.61 -8.78
CA ASN A 103 -23.41 -16.90 -8.49
C ASN A 103 -24.38 -15.88 -9.08
N TYR A 104 -24.07 -14.59 -9.02
CA TYR A 104 -24.97 -13.54 -9.49
C TYR A 104 -24.77 -13.15 -10.96
N GLY A 105 -23.56 -13.28 -11.49
CA GLY A 105 -23.23 -12.88 -12.86
C GLY A 105 -23.28 -14.01 -13.87
N PHE A 106 -22.64 -15.15 -13.57
CA PHE A 106 -22.47 -16.23 -14.55
C PHE A 106 -23.51 -17.35 -14.45
N ARG A 107 -24.00 -17.64 -13.24
CA ARG A 107 -24.93 -18.75 -13.00
C ARG A 107 -26.41 -18.33 -12.95
N SER A 108 -26.69 -17.03 -12.90
CA SER A 108 -28.06 -16.48 -12.90
C SER A 108 -28.65 -16.28 -14.31
N TRP A 109 -27.83 -16.48 -15.35
CA TRP A 109 -28.21 -16.53 -16.77
C TRP A 109 -28.28 -17.97 -17.26
#